data_AF-A0AAN7LWM1-F1
#
_entry.id   AF-A0AAN7LWM1-F1
#
_cell.length_a   1.000
_cell.length_b   1.000
_cell.length_c   1.000
_cell.angle_alpha   90.00
_cell.angle_beta   90.00
_cell.angle_gamma   90.00
#
_symmetry.space_group_name_H-M   'P 1'
#
loop_
_entity.id
_entity.type
_entity.pdbx_description
1 polymer ?
#
loop_
_entity_poly.entity_id
_entity_poly.type
_entity_poly.pdbx_seq_one_letter_code
_entity_poly.pdbx_strand_id
1 'polypeptide(L)'
;MRKIGKRGRKTVEDRSLKSTYLLLLPTDILEQWRSGHRQYPRCRPFPVDDCRKLEKAFKDPHGIWLDPTGVIIACLDSPERHFAEVVRSSIVRLGTNEDMLTRAIVTRAEIDIIKVKNVYFSIYKNNMDYTFMRDTSGDYRRFLSTLLGVKN
;
A
#
# COMPACT_ATOMS: atom_id res chain seq x y z
N MET A 1 -15.92 -49.54 30.53
CA MET A 1 -16.10 -48.07 30.42
C MET A 1 -15.58 -47.59 29.07
N ARG A 2 -16.44 -47.13 28.17
CA ARG A 2 -16.07 -46.52 26.87
C ARG A 2 -16.31 -45.01 26.94
N LYS A 3 -15.36 -44.19 26.52
CA LYS A 3 -15.64 -42.84 26.00
C LYS A 3 -14.87 -42.62 24.71
N ILE A 4 -15.64 -42.63 23.63
CA ILE A 4 -15.25 -42.24 22.27
C ILE A 4 -15.28 -40.71 22.23
N GLY A 5 -14.13 -40.06 22.03
CA GLY A 5 -14.03 -38.62 21.81
C GLY A 5 -14.36 -38.28 20.36
N LYS A 6 -15.49 -37.62 20.13
CA LYS A 6 -16.01 -37.30 18.80
C LYS A 6 -15.22 -36.17 18.13
N ARG A 7 -14.87 -36.42 16.87
CA ARG A 7 -14.34 -35.52 15.85
C ARG A 7 -15.29 -34.32 15.66
N GLY A 8 -14.82 -33.11 15.98
CA GLY A 8 -15.54 -31.85 15.79
C GLY A 8 -15.63 -31.45 14.32
N ARG A 9 -16.86 -31.38 13.83
CA ARG A 9 -17.28 -31.01 12.47
C ARG A 9 -17.10 -29.49 12.32
N LYS A 10 -16.26 -29.02 11.38
CA LYS A 10 -16.27 -27.60 10.99
C LYS A 10 -17.58 -27.34 10.26
N THR A 11 -18.45 -26.52 10.85
CA THR A 11 -19.75 -26.15 10.27
C THR A 11 -19.55 -25.22 9.06
N VAL A 12 -20.45 -25.36 8.09
CA VAL A 12 -20.44 -24.68 6.79
C VAL A 12 -20.68 -23.16 6.91
N GLU A 13 -21.08 -22.67 8.08
CA GLU A 13 -21.34 -21.25 8.37
C GLU A 13 -20.09 -20.35 8.31
N ASP A 14 -18.90 -20.90 8.52
CA ASP A 14 -17.65 -20.12 8.54
C ASP A 14 -17.16 -19.69 7.13
N ARG A 15 -17.86 -20.11 6.06
CA ARG A 15 -17.61 -19.65 4.68
C ARG A 15 -18.44 -18.44 4.27
N SER A 16 -19.54 -18.14 4.96
CA SER A 16 -20.43 -17.03 4.59
C SER A 16 -19.82 -15.66 4.96
N LEU A 17 -19.17 -15.58 6.12
CA LEU A 17 -18.60 -14.32 6.61
C LEU A 17 -17.44 -13.81 5.76
N LYS A 18 -16.67 -14.68 5.08
CA LYS A 18 -15.60 -14.24 4.18
C LYS A 18 -16.13 -13.68 2.85
N SER A 19 -17.36 -14.01 2.48
CA SER A 19 -17.97 -13.63 1.21
C SER A 19 -18.56 -12.22 1.26
N THR A 20 -19.05 -11.77 2.41
CA THR A 20 -19.64 -10.43 2.56
C THR A 20 -18.60 -9.32 2.62
N TYR A 21 -17.40 -9.58 3.14
CA TYR A 21 -16.30 -8.60 3.12
C TYR A 21 -15.73 -8.37 1.71
N LEU A 22 -15.98 -9.28 0.76
CA LEU A 22 -15.50 -9.15 -0.62
C LEU A 22 -16.48 -8.37 -1.53
N LEU A 23 -17.72 -8.14 -1.08
CA LEU A 23 -18.75 -7.43 -1.84
C LEU A 23 -18.89 -5.94 -1.47
N LEU A 24 -18.18 -5.47 -0.45
CA LEU A 24 -17.99 -4.05 -0.20
C LEU A 24 -16.75 -3.61 -0.99
N LEU A 25 -16.97 -3.23 -2.24
CA LEU A 25 -15.90 -2.71 -3.08
C LEU A 25 -15.22 -1.51 -2.39
N PRO A 26 -13.92 -1.29 -2.65
CA PRO A 26 -13.15 -0.17 -2.06
C PRO A 26 -13.79 1.21 -2.20
N THR A 27 -14.68 1.40 -3.18
CA THR A 27 -15.29 2.69 -3.53
C THR A 27 -16.30 3.19 -2.50
N ASP A 28 -17.13 2.31 -1.95
CA ASP A 28 -18.21 2.74 -1.05
C ASP A 28 -17.67 3.12 0.32
N ILE A 29 -16.60 2.45 0.75
CA ILE A 29 -15.86 2.77 1.97
C ILE A 29 -15.09 4.09 1.78
N LEU A 30 -14.52 4.36 0.60
CA LEU A 30 -13.76 5.58 0.29
C LEU A 30 -14.61 6.86 0.36
N GLU A 31 -15.79 6.85 -0.27
CA GLU A 31 -16.73 7.99 -0.23
C GLU A 31 -17.32 8.17 1.19
N GLN A 32 -17.64 7.09 1.90
CA GLN A 32 -18.09 7.16 3.29
C GLN A 32 -16.99 7.65 4.26
N TRP A 33 -15.72 7.31 4.01
CA TRP A 33 -14.60 7.82 4.80
C TRP A 33 -14.37 9.31 4.57
N ARG A 34 -14.48 9.79 3.31
CA ARG A 34 -14.33 11.21 2.96
C ARG A 34 -15.50 12.08 3.45
N SER A 35 -16.72 11.55 3.50
CA SER A 35 -17.93 12.33 3.79
C SER A 35 -18.22 12.57 5.29
N GLY A 36 -17.34 12.14 6.19
CA GLY A 36 -17.40 12.53 7.60
C GLY A 36 -18.11 11.52 8.51
N HIS A 37 -17.44 11.24 9.62
CA HIS A 37 -17.84 10.38 10.73
C HIS A 37 -19.22 10.72 11.32
N ARG A 38 -20.31 10.11 10.83
CA ARG A 38 -21.59 10.21 11.55
C ARG A 38 -22.47 8.97 11.64
N GLN A 39 -22.13 7.83 11.02
CA GLN A 39 -23.15 6.78 10.88
C GLN A 39 -22.73 5.32 11.07
N TYR A 40 -21.80 5.00 11.98
CA TYR A 40 -21.59 3.61 12.39
C TYR A 40 -21.45 3.45 13.92
N PRO A 41 -22.57 3.30 14.66
CA PRO A 41 -22.58 3.27 16.13
C PRO A 41 -22.15 1.94 16.79
N ARG A 42 -21.50 1.01 16.06
CA ARG A 42 -20.96 -0.24 16.64
C ARG A 42 -19.55 -0.62 16.21
N CYS A 43 -18.91 0.19 15.38
CA CYS A 43 -17.46 0.08 15.20
C CYS A 43 -16.85 0.92 16.32
N ARG A 44 -15.97 0.33 17.15
CA ARG A 44 -15.13 1.14 18.04
C ARG A 44 -14.53 2.25 17.18
N PRO A 45 -14.60 3.53 17.59
CA PRO A 45 -13.87 4.58 16.90
C PRO A 45 -12.43 4.11 16.84
N PHE A 46 -11.95 3.75 15.64
CA PHE A 46 -10.52 3.62 15.46
C PHE A 46 -10.00 5.03 15.73
N PRO A 47 -9.02 5.23 16.64
CA PRO A 47 -8.50 6.55 16.92
C PRO A 47 -7.87 7.09 15.62
N VAL A 48 -8.66 7.85 14.85
CA VAL A 48 -8.28 8.45 13.57
C VAL A 48 -7.44 9.72 13.77
N ASP A 49 -7.13 10.06 15.02
CA ASP A 49 -6.49 11.32 15.43
C ASP A 49 -5.01 11.44 15.03
N ASP A 50 -4.50 10.51 14.23
CA ASP A 50 -3.43 10.75 13.24
C ASP A 50 -3.20 9.43 12.49
N CYS A 51 -3.74 9.28 11.27
CA CYS A 51 -3.38 8.15 10.39
C CYS A 51 -1.85 8.01 10.28
N ARG A 52 -1.12 9.13 10.32
CA ARG A 52 0.34 9.23 10.35
C ARG A 52 1.01 8.56 11.56
N LYS A 53 0.39 8.59 12.75
CA LYS A 53 0.95 7.93 13.95
C LYS A 53 0.75 6.41 13.85
N LEU A 54 -0.37 5.98 13.29
CA LEU A 54 -0.67 4.58 13.06
C LEU A 54 0.22 3.98 11.96
N GLU A 55 0.50 4.71 10.88
CA GLU A 55 1.44 4.29 9.81
C GLU A 55 2.80 3.85 10.37
N LYS A 56 3.34 4.57 11.35
CA LYS A 56 4.65 4.25 11.96
C LYS A 56 4.64 2.91 12.69
N ALA A 57 3.50 2.49 13.23
CA ALA A 57 3.37 1.22 13.95
C ALA A 57 3.32 0.01 13.01
N PHE A 58 2.92 0.22 11.74
CA PHE A 58 2.80 -0.84 10.74
C PHE A 58 4.02 -0.98 9.83
N LYS A 59 5.06 -0.17 10.06
CA LYS A 59 6.32 -0.21 9.32
C LYS A 59 7.45 -0.76 10.16
N ASP A 60 8.38 -1.46 9.51
CA ASP A 60 9.65 -1.82 10.14
C ASP A 60 10.55 -0.57 10.29
N PRO A 61 11.65 -0.65 11.07
CA PRO A 61 12.64 0.43 11.19
C PRO A 61 13.27 0.86 9.85
N HIS A 62 13.10 0.07 8.80
CA HIS A 62 13.62 0.29 7.46
C HIS A 62 12.56 0.84 6.48
N GLY A 63 11.32 1.07 6.93
CA GLY A 63 10.22 1.63 6.13
C GLY A 63 9.42 0.62 5.29
N ILE A 64 9.53 -0.68 5.54
CA ILE A 64 8.74 -1.74 4.89
C ILE A 64 7.39 -1.88 5.58
N TRP A 65 6.33 -1.99 4.79
CA TRP A 65 4.99 -2.32 5.27
C TRP A 65 4.95 -3.77 5.76
N LEU A 66 4.72 -3.96 7.06
CA LEU A 66 4.60 -5.28 7.67
C LEU A 66 3.16 -5.79 7.69
N ASP A 67 2.19 -4.88 7.66
CA ASP A 67 0.77 -5.19 7.81
C ASP A 67 -0.04 -4.68 6.60
N PRO A 68 -0.92 -5.51 6.01
CA PRO A 68 -1.74 -5.12 4.87
C PRO A 68 -2.76 -4.02 5.23
N THR A 69 -3.18 -3.91 6.49
CA THR A 69 -4.07 -2.84 6.98
C THR A 69 -3.38 -1.49 6.91
N GLY A 70 -2.08 -1.43 7.25
CA GLY A 70 -1.28 -0.21 7.13
C GLY A 70 -1.18 0.28 5.69
N VAL A 71 -1.02 -0.65 4.74
CA VAL A 71 -1.03 -0.35 3.30
C VAL A 71 -2.38 0.23 2.87
N ILE A 72 -3.49 -0.39 3.28
CA ILE A 72 -4.83 0.08 2.94
C ILE A 72 -5.05 1.51 3.49
N ILE A 73 -4.73 1.75 4.77
CA ILE A 73 -4.89 3.07 5.40
C ILE A 73 -4.07 4.13 4.64
N ALA A 74 -2.82 3.84 4.29
CA ALA A 74 -1.96 4.77 3.55
C ALA A 74 -2.49 5.08 2.14
N CYS A 75 -3.01 4.07 1.45
CA CYS A 75 -3.66 4.24 0.14
C CYS A 75 -4.96 5.06 0.21
N LEU A 76 -5.70 4.96 1.32
CA LEU A 76 -6.92 5.73 1.55
C LEU A 76 -6.62 7.20 1.89
N ASP A 77 -5.57 7.46 2.69
CA ASP A 77 -5.16 8.81 3.10
C ASP A 77 -4.52 9.59 1.94
N SER A 78 -3.43 9.06 1.37
CA SER A 78 -2.78 9.65 0.19
C SER A 78 -2.09 8.56 -0.65
N PRO A 79 -2.73 8.14 -1.77
CA PRO A 79 -2.14 7.12 -2.63
C PRO A 79 -0.81 7.59 -3.23
N GLU A 80 -0.68 8.87 -3.60
CA GLU A 80 0.54 9.42 -4.19
C GLU A 80 1.73 9.32 -3.23
N ARG A 81 1.48 9.59 -1.95
CA ARG A 81 2.48 9.45 -0.89
C ARG A 81 2.84 8.00 -0.65
N HIS A 82 1.84 7.11 -0.59
CA HIS A 82 2.08 5.68 -0.43
C HIS A 82 3.04 5.15 -1.53
N PHE A 83 2.78 5.48 -2.79
CA PHE A 83 3.66 5.07 -3.90
C PHE A 83 5.05 5.71 -3.82
N ALA A 84 5.17 6.98 -3.43
CA ALA A 84 6.48 7.61 -3.21
C ALA A 84 7.29 6.88 -2.12
N GLU A 85 6.64 6.46 -1.05
CA GLU A 85 7.26 5.69 0.03
C GLU A 85 7.64 4.27 -0.43
N VAL A 86 6.78 3.59 -1.19
CA VAL A 86 7.08 2.26 -1.77
C VAL A 86 8.30 2.33 -2.70
N VAL A 87 8.36 3.33 -3.58
CA VAL A 87 9.52 3.56 -4.44
C VAL A 87 10.76 3.73 -3.57
N ARG A 88 10.72 4.58 -2.53
CA ARG A 88 11.87 4.78 -1.63
C ARG A 88 12.30 3.49 -0.92
N SER A 89 11.36 2.72 -0.38
CA SER A 89 11.66 1.48 0.34
C SER A 89 12.26 0.40 -0.58
N SER A 90 11.96 0.45 -1.89
CA SER A 90 12.52 -0.50 -2.88
C SER A 90 14.00 -0.27 -3.19
N ILE A 91 14.53 0.93 -2.93
CA ILE A 91 15.89 1.37 -3.31
C ILE A 91 16.82 1.67 -2.12
N VAL A 92 16.28 1.89 -0.91
CA VAL A 92 17.09 2.27 0.27
C VAL A 92 17.97 1.13 0.79
N ARG A 93 17.69 -0.12 0.40
CA ARG A 93 18.36 -1.31 0.93
C ARG A 93 19.63 -1.62 0.14
N LEU A 94 20.42 -2.57 0.67
CA LEU A 94 21.49 -3.20 -0.12
C LEU A 94 20.83 -3.98 -1.26
N GLY A 95 20.94 -3.43 -2.47
CA GLY A 95 20.26 -3.92 -3.66
C GLY A 95 18.87 -3.30 -3.87
N THR A 96 18.26 -3.62 -5.00
CA THR A 96 16.95 -3.07 -5.42
C THR A 96 15.91 -4.18 -5.39
N ASN A 97 14.76 -3.94 -4.77
CA ASN A 97 13.60 -4.83 -4.93
C ASN A 97 12.87 -4.48 -6.23
N GLU A 98 13.30 -5.12 -7.32
CA GLU A 98 12.80 -4.85 -8.67
C GLU A 98 11.31 -5.13 -8.83
N ASP A 99 10.75 -6.16 -8.17
CA ASP A 99 9.31 -6.47 -8.25
C ASP A 99 8.46 -5.36 -7.62
N MET A 100 8.84 -4.88 -6.44
CA MET A 100 8.16 -3.76 -5.79
C MET A 100 8.27 -2.47 -6.60
N LEU A 101 9.48 -2.16 -7.10
CA LEU A 101 9.74 -0.97 -7.89
C LEU A 101 8.95 -0.99 -9.21
N THR A 102 8.99 -2.12 -9.92
CA THR A 102 8.28 -2.32 -11.20
C THR A 102 6.78 -2.17 -11.00
N ARG A 103 6.19 -2.85 -10.00
CA ARG A 103 4.76 -2.76 -9.73
C ARG A 103 4.32 -1.33 -9.40
N ALA A 104 5.08 -0.62 -8.57
CA ALA A 104 4.75 0.75 -8.21
C ALA A 104 4.78 1.70 -9.43
N ILE A 105 5.79 1.57 -10.29
CA ILE A 105 5.94 2.44 -11.47
C ILE A 105 4.91 2.06 -12.55
N VAL A 106 4.81 0.78 -12.93
CA VAL A 106 3.94 0.33 -14.02
C VAL A 106 2.47 0.63 -13.73
N THR A 107 2.01 0.44 -12.50
CA THR A 107 0.60 0.68 -12.15
C THR A 107 0.20 2.15 -12.11
N ARG A 108 1.18 3.07 -11.96
CA ARG A 108 0.92 4.52 -11.84
C ARG A 108 1.42 5.35 -13.01
N ALA A 109 2.21 4.77 -13.91
CA ALA A 109 2.84 5.45 -15.04
C ALA A 109 1.84 6.29 -15.86
N GLU A 110 0.66 5.73 -16.17
CA GLU A 110 -0.36 6.40 -16.98
C GLU A 110 -1.37 7.24 -16.16
N ILE A 111 -1.44 7.04 -14.84
CA ILE A 111 -2.51 7.61 -14.02
C ILE A 111 -2.08 8.96 -13.42
N ASP A 112 -1.03 8.97 -12.61
CA ASP A 112 -0.67 10.15 -11.81
C ASP A 112 0.80 10.21 -11.41
N ILE A 113 1.67 9.58 -12.19
CA ILE A 113 3.10 9.50 -11.88
C ILE A 113 3.77 10.86 -11.64
N ILE A 114 3.30 11.92 -12.29
CA ILE A 114 3.77 13.30 -12.10
C ILE A 114 3.49 13.77 -10.67
N LYS A 115 2.32 13.45 -10.11
CA LYS A 115 1.98 13.79 -8.72
C LYS A 115 2.86 13.01 -7.75
N VAL A 116 3.07 11.72 -8.01
CA VAL A 116 3.97 10.87 -7.21
C VAL A 116 5.39 11.45 -7.20
N LYS A 117 5.91 11.87 -8.37
CA LYS A 117 7.23 12.53 -8.47
C LYS A 117 7.31 13.80 -7.63
N ASN A 118 6.28 14.65 -7.69
CA ASN A 118 6.23 15.90 -6.92
C ASN A 118 6.18 15.64 -5.41
N VAL A 119 5.36 14.67 -4.97
CA VAL A 119 5.27 14.27 -3.56
C VAL A 119 6.60 13.65 -3.09
N TYR A 120 7.19 12.79 -3.90
CA TYR A 120 8.52 12.20 -3.62
C TYR A 120 9.58 13.29 -3.45
N PHE A 121 9.63 14.27 -4.35
CA PHE A 121 10.56 15.40 -4.24
C PHE A 121 10.28 16.25 -3.00
N SER A 122 9.03 16.47 -2.65
CA SER A 122 8.65 17.21 -1.44
C SER A 122 9.17 16.54 -0.16
N ILE A 123 9.02 15.22 -0.06
CA ILE A 123 9.37 14.40 1.12
C ILE A 123 10.87 14.15 1.22
N TYR A 124 11.49 13.68 0.13
CA TYR A 124 12.88 13.19 0.15
C TYR A 124 13.89 14.20 -0.39
N LYS A 125 13.43 15.34 -0.92
CA LYS A 125 14.27 16.39 -1.53
C LYS A 125 15.23 15.86 -2.60
N ASN A 126 14.83 14.77 -3.26
CA ASN A 126 15.59 14.13 -4.32
C ASN A 126 14.66 13.79 -5.49
N ASN A 127 15.19 13.81 -6.71
CA ASN A 127 14.41 13.44 -7.87
C ASN A 127 14.20 11.93 -7.90
N MET A 128 12.93 11.51 -7.99
CA MET A 128 12.56 10.10 -8.08
C MET A 128 13.29 9.42 -9.24
N ASP A 129 13.31 10.08 -10.40
CA ASP A 129 13.96 9.64 -11.64
C ASP A 129 15.45 9.32 -11.45
N TYR A 130 16.18 10.27 -10.86
CA TYR A 130 17.60 10.09 -10.58
C TYR A 130 17.86 8.96 -9.59
N THR A 131 16.96 8.77 -8.62
CA THR A 131 17.22 7.84 -7.52
C THR A 131 17.20 6.38 -7.99
N PHE A 132 16.19 5.94 -8.77
CA PHE A 132 16.22 4.57 -9.29
C PHE A 132 17.17 4.42 -10.49
N MET A 133 17.45 5.47 -11.26
CA MET A 133 18.42 5.39 -12.37
C MET A 133 19.85 5.09 -11.88
N ARG A 134 20.18 5.50 -10.65
CA ARG A 134 21.45 5.17 -10.01
C ARG A 134 21.52 3.72 -9.55
N ASP A 135 20.41 3.21 -9.01
CA ASP A 135 20.37 1.89 -8.38
C ASP A 135 20.03 0.77 -9.39
N THR A 136 19.49 1.13 -10.56
CA THR A 136 19.20 0.20 -11.68
C THR A 136 20.17 0.39 -12.85
N SER A 137 20.39 -0.68 -13.62
CA SER A 137 21.31 -0.67 -14.76
C SER A 137 20.77 -1.47 -15.96
N GLY A 138 21.46 -1.40 -17.09
CA GLY A 138 21.12 -2.15 -18.30
C GLY A 138 19.76 -1.79 -18.90
N ASP A 139 19.10 -2.80 -19.48
CA ASP A 139 17.81 -2.66 -20.16
C ASP A 139 16.65 -2.39 -19.19
N TYR A 140 16.76 -2.87 -17.95
CA TYR A 140 15.76 -2.60 -16.92
C TYR A 140 15.66 -1.10 -16.61
N ARG A 141 16.80 -0.41 -16.50
CA ARG A 141 16.81 1.05 -16.37
C ARG A 141 16.15 1.74 -17.56
N ARG A 142 16.48 1.31 -18.80
CA ARG A 142 15.88 1.88 -20.02
C ARG A 142 14.36 1.70 -20.06
N PHE A 143 13.88 0.54 -19.63
CA PHE A 143 12.46 0.25 -19.51
C PHE A 143 11.77 1.22 -18.55
N LEU A 144 12.29 1.39 -17.33
CA LEU A 144 11.72 2.31 -16.34
C LEU A 144 11.78 3.78 -16.81
N SER A 145 12.89 4.21 -17.40
CA SER A 145 13.03 5.57 -17.96
C SER A 145 11.99 5.84 -19.06
N THR A 146 11.70 4.85 -19.89
CA THR A 146 10.69 4.95 -20.96
C THR A 146 9.29 5.14 -20.39
N LEU A 147 8.91 4.36 -19.37
CA LEU A 147 7.61 4.49 -18.70
C LEU A 147 7.41 5.86 -18.04
N LEU A 148 8.51 6.47 -17.59
CA LEU A 148 8.48 7.75 -16.89
C LEU A 148 8.63 8.95 -17.82
N GLY A 149 8.73 8.72 -19.14
CA GLY A 149 8.89 9.75 -20.16
C GLY A 149 10.20 10.52 -20.05
N VAL A 150 11.20 9.97 -19.36
CA VAL A 150 12.51 10.61 -19.19
C VAL A 150 13.29 10.38 -20.49
N LYS A 151 13.42 11.43 -21.30
CA LYS A 151 14.21 11.38 -22.54
C LYS A 151 15.70 11.24 -22.19
N ASN A 152 16.33 10.20 -22.74
CA ASN A 152 17.78 10.01 -22.71
C ASN A 152 18.49 11.08 -23.54
#